data_AF-A0A1D9Q998-F1
#
_entry.id   AF-A0A1D9Q998-F1
#
_cell.length_a   1.000
_cell.length_b   1.000
_cell.length_c   1.000
_cell.angle_alpha   90.00
_cell.angle_beta   90.00
_cell.angle_gamma   90.00
#
_symmetry.space_group_name_H-M   'P 1'
#
loop_
_entity.id
_entity.type
_entity.pdbx_description
1 polymer ?
#
loop_
_entity_poly.entity_id
_entity_poly.type
_entity_poly.pdbx_seq_one_letter_code
_entity_poly.pdbx_strand_id
1 'polypeptide(L)'
;MDQGRRNSDNTKDHLQYHTPRGNITHKVVVAEINRAPPATPRNSINNMPHRCMNREGDRPSQYPLFESRELPQRRINPNRTGPVPLYEYPVTTPDKASFDYSRPSREQPAAIAPHERAMMLEPENRPNDVGFMRGITGPDKKIVGAIYHPAGDCRGFARAEFGPLDRQGREHNRMLHDKAQHAPRSPTWPTRPSR
;
A
#
# COMPACT_ATOMS: atom_id res chain seq x y z
N MET A 1 22.58 -9.07 -36.95
CA MET A 1 22.61 -9.32 -35.49
C MET A 1 21.37 -8.66 -34.92
N ASP A 2 20.34 -9.46 -34.69
CA ASP A 2 19.03 -9.02 -34.24
C ASP A 2 19.15 -8.67 -32.75
N GLN A 3 19.21 -7.39 -32.41
CA GLN A 3 19.11 -6.95 -31.02
C GLN A 3 17.65 -7.18 -30.61
N GLY A 4 17.38 -8.39 -30.08
CA GLY A 4 16.09 -8.77 -29.56
C GLY A 4 15.54 -7.67 -28.67
N ARG A 5 14.34 -7.19 -29.01
CA ARG A 5 13.56 -6.24 -28.22
C ARG A 5 13.54 -6.71 -26.77
N ARG A 6 14.40 -6.12 -25.93
CA ARG A 6 14.30 -6.29 -24.48
C ARG A 6 13.00 -5.61 -24.08
N ASN A 7 11.93 -6.39 -23.88
CA ASN A 7 10.86 -5.96 -22.99
C ASN A 7 11.55 -5.72 -21.64
N SER A 8 11.84 -4.47 -21.35
CA SER A 8 12.10 -4.00 -19.99
C SER A 8 10.79 -4.03 -19.21
N ASP A 9 10.10 -5.17 -19.22
CA ASP A 9 8.98 -5.41 -18.34
C ASP A 9 9.58 -5.36 -16.95
N ASN A 10 9.24 -4.29 -16.24
CA ASN A 10 9.64 -4.08 -14.86
C ASN A 10 9.16 -5.31 -14.09
N THR A 11 10.06 -6.25 -13.82
CA THR A 11 9.73 -7.61 -13.36
C THR A 11 8.89 -7.61 -12.08
N LYS A 12 8.96 -6.51 -11.32
CA LYS A 12 8.18 -6.27 -10.11
C LYS A 12 6.73 -5.86 -10.35
N ASP A 13 6.38 -5.35 -11.54
CA ASP A 13 5.00 -5.00 -11.90
C ASP A 13 4.13 -6.25 -12.16
N HIS A 14 4.78 -7.41 -12.33
CA HIS A 14 4.15 -8.72 -12.44
C HIS A 14 4.12 -9.47 -11.10
N LEU A 15 4.28 -8.77 -9.98
CA LEU A 15 4.26 -9.36 -8.64
C LEU A 15 3.11 -8.81 -7.81
N GLN A 16 2.61 -9.63 -6.88
CA GLN A 16 1.57 -9.27 -5.92
C GLN A 16 1.82 -9.87 -4.55
N TYR A 17 1.14 -9.28 -3.57
CA TYR A 17 1.06 -9.74 -2.20
C TYR A 17 -0.24 -10.49 -2.01
N HIS A 18 -0.14 -11.72 -1.52
CA HIS A 18 -1.27 -12.57 -1.20
C HIS A 18 -1.70 -12.39 0.25
N THR A 19 -2.99 -12.16 0.47
CA THR A 19 -3.59 -12.14 1.80
C THR A 19 -4.92 -12.90 1.78
N PRO A 20 -5.38 -13.45 2.92
CA PRO A 20 -6.69 -14.10 3.02
C PRO A 20 -7.88 -13.19 2.65
N ARG A 21 -7.66 -11.85 2.65
CA ARG A 21 -8.67 -10.83 2.35
C ARG A 21 -8.59 -10.30 0.91
N GLY A 22 -7.69 -10.85 0.09
CA GLY A 22 -7.51 -10.45 -1.31
C GLY A 22 -6.06 -10.17 -1.67
N ASN A 23 -5.77 -10.21 -2.96
CA ASN A 23 -4.43 -10.01 -3.50
C ASN A 23 -4.23 -8.53 -3.87
N ILE A 24 -3.08 -7.97 -3.51
CA ILE A 24 -2.72 -6.57 -3.79
C ILE A 24 -1.46 -6.55 -4.65
N THR A 25 -1.52 -5.88 -5.79
CA THR A 25 -0.38 -5.84 -6.70
C THR A 25 0.76 -4.99 -6.14
N HIS A 26 2.01 -5.37 -6.41
CA HIS A 26 3.17 -4.62 -5.96
C HIS A 26 3.15 -3.18 -6.46
N LYS A 27 2.63 -2.98 -7.68
CA LYS A 27 2.45 -1.66 -8.31
C LYS A 27 1.58 -0.73 -7.46
N VAL A 28 0.49 -1.24 -6.87
CA VAL A 28 -0.37 -0.45 -5.98
C VAL A 28 0.38 -0.05 -4.70
N VAL A 29 1.13 -0.99 -4.10
CA VAL A 29 1.95 -0.71 -2.92
C VAL A 29 3.00 0.38 -3.20
N VAL A 30 3.67 0.31 -4.34
CA VAL A 30 4.62 1.33 -4.81
C VAL A 30 3.95 2.70 -4.97
N ALA A 31 2.80 2.75 -5.63
CA ALA A 31 2.09 4.00 -5.86
C ALA A 31 1.67 4.70 -4.55
N GLU A 32 1.13 3.94 -3.59
CA GLU A 32 0.71 4.46 -2.29
C GLU A 32 1.90 4.99 -1.46
N ILE A 33 3.01 4.25 -1.42
CA ILE A 33 4.22 4.65 -0.68
C ILE A 33 4.90 5.88 -1.29
N ASN A 34 4.90 5.97 -2.63
CA ASN A 34 5.43 7.13 -3.32
C ASN A 34 4.58 8.38 -3.06
N ARG A 35 3.25 8.24 -2.95
CA ARG A 35 2.33 9.33 -2.62
C ARG A 35 2.43 9.76 -1.15
N ALA A 36 2.74 8.84 -0.24
CA ALA A 36 2.81 9.12 1.19
C ALA A 36 3.89 10.16 1.53
N PRO A 37 3.77 10.91 2.64
CA PRO A 37 4.85 11.75 3.15
C PRO A 37 6.09 10.91 3.54
N PRO A 38 7.27 11.52 3.71
CA PRO A 38 8.42 10.83 4.30
C PRO A 38 8.14 10.43 5.76
N ALA A 39 8.80 9.39 6.26
CA ALA A 39 8.62 8.93 7.63
C ALA A 39 9.14 9.90 8.71
N THR A 40 10.03 10.80 8.32
CA THR A 40 10.60 11.84 9.18
C THR A 40 10.45 13.19 8.50
N PRO A 41 9.95 14.23 9.20
CA PRO A 41 9.48 14.22 10.60
C PRO A 41 8.16 13.46 10.78
N ARG A 42 7.89 13.01 12.01
CA ARG A 42 6.67 12.25 12.36
C ARG A 42 5.43 13.13 12.14
N ASN A 43 4.42 12.60 11.46
CA ASN A 43 3.16 13.30 11.26
C ASN A 43 2.37 13.37 12.58
N SER A 44 2.11 14.57 13.08
CA SER A 44 1.35 14.77 14.33
C SER A 44 -0.16 14.58 14.18
N ILE A 45 -0.68 14.61 12.95
CA ILE A 45 -2.14 14.57 12.69
C ILE A 45 -2.70 13.17 12.85
N ASN A 46 -2.04 12.17 12.24
CA ASN A 46 -2.53 10.78 12.21
C ASN A 46 -1.46 9.76 12.59
N ASN A 47 -0.29 10.22 13.00
CA ASN A 47 0.79 9.37 13.45
C ASN A 47 1.37 8.43 12.36
N MET A 48 1.03 8.60 11.09
CA MET A 48 1.53 7.77 9.99
C MET A 48 2.64 8.47 9.19
N PRO A 49 3.63 7.72 8.67
CA PRO A 49 3.86 6.28 8.83
C PRO A 49 4.45 5.91 10.20
N HIS A 50 4.20 4.70 10.68
CA HIS A 50 4.79 4.20 11.93
C HIS A 50 6.14 3.53 11.71
N ARG A 51 6.93 3.40 12.78
CA ARG A 51 8.13 2.57 12.79
C ARG A 51 7.73 1.10 12.97
N CYS A 52 8.11 0.26 12.00
CA CYS A 52 7.93 -1.18 12.07
C CYS A 52 9.04 -1.81 12.93
N MET A 53 8.64 -2.63 13.90
CA MET A 53 9.57 -3.32 14.81
C MET A 53 10.06 -4.67 14.24
N ASN A 54 9.50 -5.11 13.11
CA ASN A 54 9.84 -6.36 12.43
C ASN A 54 9.70 -7.60 13.32
N ARG A 55 8.63 -7.65 14.13
CA ARG A 55 8.35 -8.76 15.07
C ARG A 55 7.21 -9.65 14.59
N GLU A 56 6.80 -9.50 13.34
CA GLU A 56 5.62 -10.16 12.77
C GLU A 56 5.97 -11.59 12.32
N GLY A 57 5.18 -12.56 12.78
CA GLY A 57 5.32 -14.00 12.49
C GLY A 57 5.77 -14.85 13.68
N ASP A 58 5.44 -16.14 13.63
CA ASP A 58 5.88 -17.12 14.63
C ASP A 58 7.41 -17.21 14.68
N ARG A 59 7.99 -17.30 15.88
CA ARG A 59 9.40 -17.72 16.03
C ARG A 59 9.39 -19.26 16.15
N PRO A 60 10.08 -20.05 15.29
CA PRO A 60 10.89 -19.74 14.11
C PRO A 60 10.11 -20.03 12.81
N SER A 61 9.56 -19.00 12.19
CA SER A 61 8.84 -19.09 10.92
C SER A 61 9.80 -19.36 9.75
N GLN A 62 9.34 -20.22 8.84
CA GLN A 62 9.98 -20.65 7.60
C GLN A 62 10.34 -19.49 6.65
N TYR A 63 9.84 -18.27 6.93
CA TYR A 63 10.14 -17.06 6.19
C TYR A 63 11.11 -16.16 6.98
N PRO A 64 12.36 -15.98 6.50
CA PRO A 64 13.33 -15.18 7.23
C PRO A 64 12.83 -13.75 7.41
N LEU A 65 13.19 -13.12 8.53
CA LEU A 65 12.90 -11.71 8.82
C LEU A 65 13.18 -10.81 7.60
N PHE A 66 12.51 -9.65 7.49
CA PHE A 66 12.80 -8.67 6.45
C PHE A 66 14.30 -8.29 6.40
N GLU A 67 15.04 -8.49 7.50
CA GLU A 67 16.50 -8.39 7.60
C GLU A 67 17.28 -9.26 6.60
N SER A 68 16.76 -10.42 6.19
CA SER A 68 17.43 -11.29 5.21
C SER A 68 17.42 -10.71 3.79
N ARG A 69 16.37 -9.97 3.43
CA ARG A 69 16.28 -9.21 2.18
C ARG A 69 17.12 -7.94 2.20
N GLU A 70 17.52 -7.49 3.40
CA GLU A 70 18.45 -6.37 3.63
C GLU A 70 19.93 -6.79 3.59
N LEU A 71 20.25 -8.08 3.64
CA LEU A 71 21.64 -8.58 3.58
C LEU A 71 22.45 -8.06 2.37
N PRO A 72 21.89 -7.90 1.16
CA PRO A 72 22.61 -7.30 0.04
C PRO A 72 22.99 -5.83 0.30
N GLN A 73 22.14 -5.06 1.00
CA GLN A 73 22.43 -3.66 1.35
C GLN A 73 23.48 -3.54 2.47
N ARG A 74 23.51 -4.50 3.42
CA ARG A 74 24.55 -4.59 4.46
C ARG A 74 25.96 -4.80 3.90
N ARG A 75 26.09 -5.54 2.78
CA ARG A 75 27.39 -5.73 2.11
C ARG A 75 27.94 -4.45 1.47
N ILE A 76 27.07 -3.50 1.11
CA ILE A 76 27.45 -2.25 0.43
C ILE A 76 27.90 -1.19 1.44
N ASN A 77 27.34 -1.18 2.66
CA ASN A 77 27.64 -0.18 3.69
C ASN A 77 28.12 -0.84 5.00
N PRO A 78 29.39 -1.27 5.09
CA PRO A 78 29.96 -1.89 6.29
C PRO A 78 29.98 -0.99 7.54
N ASN A 79 29.77 0.32 7.38
CA ASN A 79 29.81 1.30 8.48
C ASN A 79 28.46 1.53 9.20
N ARG A 80 27.36 0.88 8.77
CA ARG A 80 26.06 0.93 9.47
C ARG A 80 25.87 -0.32 10.33
N THR A 81 26.41 -0.28 11.54
CA THR A 81 26.44 -1.38 12.51
C THR A 81 25.14 -1.50 13.33
N GLY A 82 23.97 -1.40 12.69
CA GLY A 82 22.68 -1.50 13.36
C GLY A 82 21.52 -1.89 12.44
N PRO A 83 20.39 -2.40 13.00
CA PRO A 83 19.21 -2.72 12.20
C PRO A 83 18.67 -1.45 11.53
N VAL A 84 18.47 -1.53 10.21
CA VAL A 84 17.87 -0.43 9.43
C VAL A 84 16.45 -0.19 9.96
N PRO A 85 16.07 1.05 10.32
CA PRO A 85 14.71 1.33 10.77
C PRO A 85 13.75 1.08 9.62
N LEU A 86 12.75 0.22 9.86
CA LEU A 86 11.68 -0.04 8.92
C LEU A 86 10.47 0.83 9.27
N TYR A 87 9.69 1.17 8.26
CA TYR A 87 8.49 1.97 8.40
C TYR A 87 7.32 1.28 7.73
N GLU A 88 6.14 1.37 8.36
CA GLU A 88 4.89 0.83 7.85
C GLU A 88 4.00 1.95 7.31
N TYR A 89 3.50 1.75 6.09
CA TYR A 89 2.62 2.67 5.40
C TYR A 89 1.28 1.98 5.13
N PRO A 90 0.13 2.60 5.45
CA PRO A 90 -1.17 2.16 4.97
C PRO A 90 -1.18 1.97 3.45
N VAL A 91 -1.69 0.83 2.99
CA VAL A 91 -1.87 0.51 1.58
C VAL A 91 -3.36 0.44 1.28
N THR A 92 -3.76 0.98 0.13
CA THR A 92 -5.14 0.89 -0.33
C THR A 92 -5.53 -0.57 -0.65
N THR A 93 -6.77 -0.91 -0.35
CA THR A 93 -7.32 -2.26 -0.56
C THR A 93 -8.60 -2.14 -1.39
N PRO A 94 -9.03 -3.17 -2.13
CA PRO A 94 -10.16 -3.08 -3.05
C PRO A 94 -11.43 -2.48 -2.43
N ASP A 95 -11.65 -2.74 -1.15
CA ASP A 95 -12.86 -2.31 -0.42
C ASP A 95 -12.79 -0.85 0.07
N LYS A 96 -11.70 -0.12 -0.23
CA LYS A 96 -11.40 1.13 0.45
C LYS A 96 -10.66 2.16 -0.41
N ALA A 97 -10.85 3.43 -0.08
CA ALA A 97 -10.05 4.52 -0.59
C ALA A 97 -8.62 4.55 0.00
N SER A 98 -7.71 5.20 -0.71
CA SER A 98 -6.35 5.48 -0.22
C SER A 98 -6.37 6.30 1.07
N PHE A 99 -5.37 6.08 1.94
CA PHE A 99 -5.25 6.76 3.21
C PHE A 99 -4.90 8.25 3.02
N ASP A 100 -5.60 9.13 3.72
CA ASP A 100 -5.35 10.56 3.68
C ASP A 100 -4.43 10.99 4.83
N TYR A 101 -3.19 11.34 4.50
CA TYR A 101 -2.21 11.76 5.50
C TYR A 101 -2.46 13.16 6.08
N SER A 102 -3.41 13.92 5.53
CA SER A 102 -3.79 15.26 6.03
C SER A 102 -4.91 15.22 7.06
N ARG A 103 -5.59 14.07 7.22
CA ARG A 103 -6.73 13.89 8.12
C ARG A 103 -6.36 12.99 9.30
N PRO A 104 -6.98 13.17 10.48
CA PRO A 104 -6.77 12.26 11.61
C PRO A 104 -7.21 10.84 11.23
N SER A 105 -6.51 9.83 11.75
CA SER A 105 -6.91 8.44 11.58
C SER A 105 -8.23 8.20 12.32
N ARG A 106 -9.22 7.62 11.65
CA ARG A 106 -10.50 7.26 12.25
C ARG A 106 -10.94 5.90 11.74
N GLU A 107 -10.97 4.92 12.64
CA GLU A 107 -11.52 3.61 12.35
C GLU A 107 -13.00 3.72 12.00
N GLN A 108 -13.46 2.85 11.10
CA GLN A 108 -14.88 2.78 10.77
C GLN A 108 -15.65 2.22 11.97
N PRO A 109 -16.69 2.92 12.47
CA PRO A 109 -17.46 2.42 13.60
C PRO A 109 -18.19 1.12 13.23
N ALA A 110 -18.23 0.18 14.18
CA ALA A 110 -18.85 -1.14 13.98
C ALA A 110 -20.36 -1.06 13.67
N ALA A 111 -21.03 -0.01 14.15
CA ALA A 111 -22.42 0.28 13.83
C ALA A 111 -22.56 1.76 13.44
N ILE A 112 -23.02 2.00 12.22
CA ILE A 112 -23.36 3.35 11.72
C ILE A 112 -24.87 3.48 11.79
N ALA A 113 -25.35 4.51 12.49
CA ALA A 113 -26.77 4.79 12.57
C ALA A 113 -27.34 5.06 11.16
N PRO A 114 -28.55 4.60 10.80
CA PRO A 114 -29.07 4.72 9.44
C PRO A 114 -29.02 6.14 8.86
N HIS A 115 -29.24 7.16 9.70
CA HIS A 115 -29.20 8.57 9.29
C HIS A 115 -27.79 9.10 9.01
N GLU A 116 -26.75 8.51 9.61
CA GLU A 116 -25.35 8.89 9.39
C GLU A 116 -24.77 8.24 8.12
N ARG A 117 -25.38 7.15 7.62
CA ARG A 117 -24.90 6.43 6.43
C ARG A 117 -24.88 7.28 5.17
N ALA A 118 -25.89 8.15 5.00
CA ALA A 118 -25.95 9.05 3.86
C ALA A 118 -24.80 10.08 3.87
N MET A 119 -24.45 10.58 5.06
CA MET A 119 -23.35 11.55 5.20
C MET A 119 -21.98 10.92 4.95
N MET A 120 -21.81 9.62 5.20
CA MET A 120 -20.57 8.89 4.96
C MET A 120 -20.25 8.64 3.47
N LEU A 121 -21.19 8.90 2.56
CA LEU A 121 -20.90 8.83 1.13
C LEU A 121 -19.96 9.97 0.70
N GLU A 122 -20.05 11.12 1.37
CA GLU A 122 -19.20 12.29 1.09
C GLU A 122 -17.73 12.02 1.48
N PRO A 123 -16.75 12.30 0.60
CA PRO A 123 -15.34 12.04 0.85
C PRO A 123 -14.80 12.61 2.18
N GLU A 124 -15.29 13.78 2.59
CA GLU A 124 -14.88 14.50 3.80
C GLU A 124 -15.35 13.81 5.08
N ASN A 125 -16.46 13.06 5.00
CA ASN A 125 -17.08 12.38 6.12
C ASN A 125 -16.72 10.89 6.18
N ARG A 126 -16.09 10.35 5.13
CA ARG A 126 -15.58 8.98 5.13
C ARG A 126 -14.54 8.79 6.23
N PRO A 127 -14.60 7.70 7.02
CA PRO A 127 -13.57 7.36 7.98
C PRO A 127 -12.21 7.23 7.28
N ASN A 128 -11.22 7.98 7.77
CA ASN A 128 -9.83 7.85 7.33
C ASN A 128 -9.16 6.70 8.08
N ASP A 129 -9.63 5.50 7.81
CA ASP A 129 -9.10 4.29 8.43
C ASP A 129 -7.73 3.97 7.79
N VAL A 130 -6.86 3.26 8.48
CA VAL A 130 -5.58 2.73 7.96
C VAL A 130 -5.74 1.39 7.24
N GLY A 131 -6.83 0.65 7.49
CA GLY A 131 -7.15 -0.60 6.81
C GLY A 131 -6.33 -1.77 7.33
N PHE A 132 -6.37 -2.91 6.65
CA PHE A 132 -5.75 -4.14 7.17
C PHE A 132 -4.32 -4.38 6.66
N MET A 133 -3.91 -3.79 5.54
CA MET A 133 -2.61 -4.03 4.92
C MET A 133 -1.66 -2.84 5.10
N ARG A 134 -0.38 -3.13 5.33
CA ARG A 134 0.71 -2.16 5.39
C ARG A 134 1.85 -2.56 4.46
N GLY A 135 2.40 -1.58 3.75
CA GLY A 135 3.66 -1.72 3.02
C GLY A 135 4.82 -1.38 3.94
N ILE A 136 5.86 -2.21 3.93
CA ILE A 136 7.06 -2.04 4.75
C ILE A 136 8.18 -1.47 3.89
N THR A 137 8.77 -0.36 4.33
CA THR A 137 9.89 0.28 3.65
C THR A 137 11.08 0.49 4.55
N GLY A 138 12.26 0.63 3.93
CA GLY A 138 13.40 1.29 4.55
C GLY A 138 13.23 2.82 4.65
N PRO A 139 14.23 3.52 5.19
CA PRO A 139 14.24 4.99 5.27
C PRO A 139 14.31 5.66 3.89
N ASP A 140 14.77 4.94 2.86
CA ASP A 140 14.84 5.38 1.47
C ASP A 140 13.52 5.13 0.70
N LYS A 141 12.44 4.76 1.40
CA LYS A 141 11.15 4.36 0.83
C LYS A 141 11.22 3.17 -0.12
N LYS A 142 12.31 2.41 -0.15
CA LYS A 142 12.33 1.15 -0.90
C LYS A 142 11.49 0.12 -0.18
N ILE A 143 10.61 -0.53 -0.93
CA ILE A 143 9.72 -1.56 -0.40
C ILE A 143 10.51 -2.84 -0.14
N VAL A 144 10.42 -3.30 1.11
CA VAL A 144 11.03 -4.55 1.58
C VAL A 144 10.00 -5.69 1.54
N GLY A 145 8.74 -5.35 1.82
CA GLY A 145 7.62 -6.29 1.78
C GLY A 145 6.30 -5.65 2.21
N ALA A 146 5.33 -6.49 2.56
CA ALA A 146 4.06 -6.04 3.10
C ALA A 146 3.60 -6.96 4.24
N ILE A 147 2.87 -6.39 5.18
CA ILE A 147 2.26 -7.08 6.32
C ILE A 147 0.76 -6.79 6.32
N TYR A 148 -0.01 -7.64 6.99
CA TYR A 148 -1.45 -7.49 7.09
C TYR A 148 -1.98 -8.00 8.42
N HIS A 149 -3.12 -7.48 8.86
CA HIS A 149 -3.87 -8.02 9.99
C HIS A 149 -4.66 -9.27 9.56
N PRO A 150 -4.43 -10.45 10.15
CA PRO A 150 -5.18 -11.66 9.82
C PRO A 150 -6.65 -11.54 10.25
N ALA A 151 -7.52 -12.34 9.63
CA ALA A 151 -8.96 -12.30 9.93
C ALA A 151 -9.20 -12.71 11.39
N GLY A 152 -9.85 -11.83 12.18
CA GLY A 152 -10.14 -12.07 13.59
C GLY A 152 -9.08 -11.57 14.57
N ASP A 153 -7.89 -11.16 14.11
CA ASP A 153 -6.86 -10.53 14.94
C ASP A 153 -6.51 -9.13 14.42
N CYS A 154 -7.03 -8.12 15.11
CA CYS A 154 -6.80 -6.71 14.79
C CYS A 154 -5.52 -6.14 15.40
N ARG A 155 -4.77 -6.92 16.20
CA ARG A 155 -3.55 -6.46 16.89
C ARG A 155 -2.29 -7.10 16.31
N GLY A 156 -2.36 -8.39 15.98
CA GLY A 156 -1.27 -9.11 15.35
C GLY A 156 -1.12 -8.77 13.88
N PHE A 157 0.10 -8.97 13.37
CA PHE A 157 0.41 -8.84 11.95
C PHE A 157 0.99 -10.15 11.43
N ALA A 158 0.56 -10.52 10.24
CA ALA A 158 1.11 -11.58 9.42
C ALA A 158 1.82 -10.98 8.20
N ARG A 159 2.78 -11.71 7.64
CA ARG A 159 3.47 -11.27 6.42
C ARG A 159 2.69 -11.71 5.20
N ALA A 160 2.51 -10.80 4.24
CA ALA A 160 1.90 -11.15 2.97
C ALA A 160 2.90 -11.92 2.11
N GLU A 161 2.48 -13.06 1.57
CA GLU A 161 3.30 -13.84 0.66
C GLU A 161 3.49 -13.06 -0.65
N PHE A 162 4.70 -13.08 -1.19
CA PHE A 162 5.04 -12.34 -2.39
C PHE A 162 5.21 -13.30 -3.56
N GLY A 163 4.34 -13.18 -4.55
CA GLY A 163 4.23 -14.14 -5.64
C GLY A 163 3.97 -13.47 -6.99
N PRO A 164 3.93 -14.28 -8.06
CA PRO A 164 3.58 -13.81 -9.39
C PRO A 164 2.13 -13.32 -9.44
N LEU A 165 1.86 -12.39 -10.35
CA LEU A 165 0.52 -11.87 -10.60
C LEU A 165 -0.40 -13.01 -11.04
N ASP A 166 -1.56 -13.12 -10.40
CA ASP A 166 -2.63 -13.97 -10.90
C ASP A 166 -3.39 -13.27 -12.05
N ARG A 167 -4.43 -13.93 -12.57
CA ARG A 167 -5.27 -13.36 -13.63
C ARG A 167 -5.98 -12.09 -13.18
N GLN A 168 -6.51 -12.06 -11.95
CA GLN A 168 -7.27 -10.93 -11.42
C GLN A 168 -6.35 -9.72 -11.19
N GLY A 169 -5.15 -9.92 -10.67
CA GLY A 169 -4.13 -8.89 -10.51
C GLY A 169 -3.66 -8.31 -11.85
N ARG A 170 -3.55 -9.15 -12.90
CA ARG A 170 -3.28 -8.68 -14.28
C ARG A 170 -4.41 -7.78 -14.79
N GLU A 171 -5.66 -8.21 -14.63
CA GLU A 171 -6.83 -7.42 -15.04
C GLU A 171 -6.93 -6.12 -14.24
N HIS A 172 -6.68 -6.15 -12.94
CA HIS A 172 -6.65 -4.97 -12.08
C HIS A 172 -5.57 -3.97 -12.50
N ASN A 173 -4.34 -4.44 -12.75
CA ASN A 173 -3.25 -3.58 -13.23
C ASN A 173 -3.57 -2.96 -14.59
N ARG A 174 -4.27 -3.69 -15.47
CA ARG A 174 -4.77 -3.16 -16.74
C ARG A 174 -5.79 -2.04 -16.50
N MET A 175 -6.79 -2.27 -15.67
CA MET A 175 -7.78 -1.23 -15.32
C MET A 175 -7.15 0.02 -14.71
N LEU A 176 -6.14 -0.14 -13.85
CA LEU A 176 -5.39 1.00 -13.29
C LEU A 176 -4.62 1.76 -14.36
N HIS A 177 -4.01 1.05 -15.30
CA HIS A 177 -3.31 1.66 -16.42
C HIS A 177 -4.27 2.45 -17.33
N ASP A 178 -5.41 1.85 -17.67
CA ASP A 178 -6.44 2.47 -18.49
C ASP A 178 -6.99 3.73 -17.81
N LYS A 179 -7.27 3.68 -16.49
CA LYS A 179 -7.69 4.85 -15.71
C LYS A 179 -6.63 5.95 -15.64
N ALA A 180 -5.35 5.59 -15.54
CA ALA A 180 -4.27 6.57 -15.48
C ALA A 180 -4.05 7.27 -16.83
N GLN A 181 -4.25 6.55 -17.94
CA GLN A 181 -4.15 7.10 -19.30
C GLN A 181 -5.40 7.88 -19.70
N HIS A 182 -6.56 7.45 -19.22
CA HIS A 182 -7.84 8.10 -19.44
C HIS A 182 -8.25 8.83 -18.15
N ALA A 183 -7.60 9.97 -17.88
CA ALA A 183 -8.21 10.97 -17.01
C ALA A 183 -9.66 11.20 -17.50
N PRO A 184 -10.66 11.33 -16.60
CA PRO A 184 -12.03 11.53 -17.01
C PRO A 184 -12.05 12.71 -17.97
N ARG A 185 -12.32 12.42 -19.26
CA ARG A 185 -12.53 13.47 -20.23
C ARG A 185 -13.70 14.25 -19.68
N SER A 186 -13.46 15.48 -19.20
CA SER A 186 -14.52 16.39 -18.80
C SER A 186 -15.59 16.31 -19.88
N PRO A 187 -16.87 16.04 -19.54
CA PRO A 187 -17.93 16.07 -20.51
C PRO A 187 -17.95 17.48 -21.09
N THR A 188 -17.38 17.68 -22.28
CA THR A 188 -17.46 18.93 -23.03
C THR A 188 -18.85 19.02 -23.64
N TRP A 189 -19.88 19.07 -22.80
CA TRP A 189 -21.19 19.54 -23.24
C TRP A 189 -21.16 21.06 -23.13
N PRO A 190 -21.39 21.81 -24.22
CA PRO A 190 -21.52 23.25 -24.11
C PRO A 190 -22.72 23.58 -23.22
N THR A 191 -22.49 24.25 -22.09
CA THR A 191 -23.57 24.85 -21.30
C THR A 191 -24.25 25.91 -22.17
N ARG A 192 -25.52 25.65 -22.51
CA ARG A 192 -26.37 26.55 -23.27
C ARG A 192 -26.43 27.90 -22.52
N PRO A 193 -26.11 29.04 -23.15
CA PRO A 193 -26.24 30.33 -22.49
C PRO A 193 -27.72 30.57 -22.19
N SER A 194 -28.04 30.79 -20.92
CA SER A 194 -29.34 31.30 -20.50
C SER A 194 -29.51 32.71 -21.06
N ARG A 195 -30.58 32.90 -21.82
CA ARG A 195 -31.05 34.21 -22.29
C ARG A 195 -31.91 34.86 -21.23
#